data_AF-A0A914QQG8-F1
#
_entry.id   AF-A0A914QQG8-F1
#
_cell.length_a   1.000
_cell.length_b   1.000
_cell.length_c   1.000
_cell.angle_alpha   90.00
_cell.angle_beta   90.00
_cell.angle_gamma   90.00
#
_symmetry.space_group_name_H-M   'P 1'
#
loop_
_entity.id
_entity.type
_entity.pdbx_description
1 polymer ?
#
loop_
_entity_poly.entity_id
_entity_poly.type
_entity_poly.pdbx_seq_one_letter_code
_entity_poly.pdbx_strand_id
1 'polypeptide(L)'
;MCICASSKHVRLVNDALDILSNIGNEIDLVTPDGIYCNVMILKVICDCLHSDDKNKVLHSLEIIAALCQNEKNESVCAEFLDTLMMNRIFQLATVKDILICIHTLETLYQVCLIQKFKKFN
;
A
#
# COMPACT_ATOMS: atom_id res chain seq x y z
N MET A 1 -4.06 -15.86 -5.12
CA MET A 1 -3.99 -14.65 -4.27
C MET A 1 -5.03 -14.68 -3.14
N CYS A 2 -6.32 -14.84 -3.43
CA CYS A 2 -7.41 -14.86 -2.42
C CYS A 2 -7.30 -15.94 -1.32
N ILE A 3 -6.49 -17.00 -1.51
CA ILE A 3 -6.33 -18.08 -0.51
C ILE A 3 -5.16 -17.78 0.46
N CYS A 4 -4.23 -16.90 0.09
CA CYS A 4 -3.01 -16.66 0.88
C CYS A 4 -3.22 -15.62 1.99
N ALA A 5 -4.09 -14.62 1.76
CA ALA A 5 -4.36 -13.50 2.66
C ALA A 5 -4.91 -13.92 4.05
N SER A 6 -5.40 -15.16 4.18
CA SER A 6 -5.92 -15.72 5.44
C SER A 6 -5.21 -17.03 5.84
N SER A 7 -4.09 -17.37 5.20
CA SER A 7 -3.39 -18.63 5.45
C SER A 7 -2.56 -18.56 6.74
N LYS A 8 -2.54 -19.66 7.52
CA LYS A 8 -1.70 -19.81 8.74
C LYS A 8 -0.21 -19.91 8.43
N HIS A 9 0.19 -19.81 7.16
CA HIS A 9 1.56 -20.01 6.70
C HIS A 9 2.18 -18.67 6.34
N VAL A 10 2.90 -18.09 7.32
CA VAL A 10 3.56 -16.78 7.22
C VAL A 10 4.41 -16.64 5.94
N ARG A 11 5.06 -17.72 5.48
CA ARG A 11 5.81 -17.73 4.21
C ARG A 11 4.96 -17.41 2.98
N LEU A 12 3.79 -18.05 2.84
CA LEU A 12 2.91 -17.83 1.68
C LEU A 12 2.33 -16.41 1.66
N VAL A 13 2.15 -15.81 2.83
CA VAL A 13 1.71 -14.40 2.95
C VAL A 13 2.84 -13.47 2.51
N ASN A 14 4.06 -13.68 2.99
CA ASN A 14 5.19 -12.84 2.63
C ASN A 14 5.53 -12.94 1.13
N ASP A 15 5.59 -14.16 0.57
CA ASP A 15 5.86 -14.34 -0.86
C ASP A 15 4.77 -13.67 -1.73
N ALA A 16 3.51 -13.68 -1.28
CA ALA A 16 2.43 -13.00 -1.99
C ALA A 16 2.52 -11.46 -1.87
N LEU A 17 2.94 -10.94 -0.72
CA LEU A 17 3.17 -9.52 -0.50
C LEU A 17 4.38 -9.01 -1.30
N ASP A 18 5.45 -9.81 -1.39
CA ASP A 18 6.62 -9.54 -2.24
C ASP A 18 6.24 -9.45 -3.72
N ILE A 19 5.39 -10.38 -4.19
CA ILE A 19 4.90 -10.31 -5.57
C ILE A 19 4.08 -9.02 -5.77
N LEU A 20 3.20 -8.68 -4.82
CA LEU A 20 2.38 -7.46 -4.89
C LEU A 20 3.21 -6.18 -4.92
N SER A 21 4.25 -6.07 -4.09
CA SER A 21 5.09 -4.88 -4.06
C SER A 21 5.83 -4.70 -5.39
N ASN A 22 6.27 -5.80 -6.00
CA ASN A 22 6.97 -5.78 -7.28
C ASN A 22 6.08 -5.46 -8.49
N ILE A 23 4.83 -5.93 -8.51
CA ILE A 23 3.90 -5.67 -9.63
C ILE A 23 2.93 -4.50 -9.37
N GLY A 24 3.03 -3.83 -8.21
CA GLY A 24 2.04 -2.86 -7.76
C GLY A 24 1.78 -1.73 -8.76
N ASN A 25 2.81 -1.27 -9.47
CA ASN A 25 2.70 -0.24 -10.50
C ASN A 25 1.92 -0.69 -11.76
N GLU A 26 1.81 -2.00 -11.99
CA GLU A 26 1.05 -2.57 -13.11
C GLU A 26 -0.42 -2.84 -12.75
N ILE A 27 -0.78 -2.76 -11.47
CA ILE A 27 -2.14 -3.02 -10.99
C ILE A 27 -3.03 -1.82 -11.31
N ASP A 28 -4.12 -2.06 -12.03
CA ASP A 28 -5.16 -1.08 -12.36
C ASP A 28 -6.37 -1.28 -11.41
N LEU A 29 -6.47 -0.40 -10.41
CA LEU A 29 -7.52 -0.44 -9.38
C LEU A 29 -8.88 0.05 -9.89
N VAL A 30 -8.93 0.71 -11.06
CA VAL A 30 -10.14 1.30 -11.65
C VAL A 30 -10.85 0.31 -12.56
N THR A 31 -10.16 -0.76 -12.99
CA THR A 31 -10.71 -1.76 -13.92
C THR A 31 -11.98 -2.44 -13.37
N PRO A 32 -13.12 -2.38 -14.09
CA PRO A 32 -14.40 -2.95 -13.63
C PRO A 32 -14.37 -4.47 -13.44
N ASP A 33 -13.57 -5.18 -14.24
CA ASP A 33 -13.50 -6.64 -14.24
C ASP A 33 -12.83 -7.21 -12.97
N GLY A 34 -12.21 -6.35 -12.14
CA GLY A 34 -11.40 -6.72 -10.98
C GLY A 34 -11.88 -6.21 -9.62
N ILE A 35 -13.07 -5.61 -9.51
CA ILE A 35 -13.51 -4.86 -8.32
C ILE A 35 -13.32 -5.64 -7.00
N TYR A 36 -13.72 -6.92 -6.96
CA TYR A 36 -13.57 -7.75 -5.75
C TYR A 36 -12.10 -7.97 -5.37
N CYS A 37 -11.23 -8.18 -6.36
CA CYS A 37 -9.79 -8.33 -6.12
C CYS A 37 -9.18 -7.02 -5.62
N ASN A 38 -9.57 -5.88 -6.20
CA ASN A 38 -9.08 -4.56 -5.82
C ASN A 38 -9.46 -4.23 -4.37
N VAL A 39 -10.72 -4.45 -3.99
CA VAL A 39 -11.18 -4.28 -2.60
C VAL A 39 -10.40 -5.18 -1.63
N MET A 40 -10.14 -6.43 -2.02
CA MET A 40 -9.35 -7.35 -1.19
C MET A 40 -7.89 -6.90 -1.04
N ILE A 41 -7.25 -6.42 -2.12
CA ILE A 41 -5.89 -5.90 -2.08
C ILE A 41 -5.81 -4.71 -1.10
N LEU A 42 -6.71 -3.74 -1.23
CA LEU A 42 -6.75 -2.57 -0.35
C LEU A 42 -6.98 -2.95 1.11
N LYS A 43 -7.87 -3.93 1.37
CA LYS A 43 -8.08 -4.46 2.71
C LYS A 43 -6.83 -5.12 3.29
N VAL A 44 -6.15 -5.96 2.50
CA VAL A 44 -4.90 -6.62 2.93
C VAL A 44 -3.81 -5.60 3.25
N ILE A 45 -3.67 -4.55 2.43
CA ILE A 45 -2.74 -3.45 2.68
C ILE A 45 -3.05 -2.76 4.01
N CYS A 46 -4.33 -2.44 4.25
CA CYS A 46 -4.76 -1.82 5.50
C CYS A 46 -4.45 -2.69 6.72
N ASP A 47 -4.78 -3.99 6.66
CA ASP A 47 -4.49 -4.95 7.73
C ASP A 47 -2.97 -5.08 7.98
N CYS A 48 -2.16 -5.06 6.92
CA CYS A 48 -0.70 -5.17 7.02
C CYS A 48 -0.04 -3.90 7.59
N LEU A 49 -0.53 -2.71 7.25
CA LEU A 49 0.01 -1.45 7.77
C LEU A 49 -0.24 -1.28 9.29
N HIS A 50 -1.35 -1.84 9.78
CA HIS A 50 -1.71 -1.84 11.19
C HIS A 50 -1.19 -3.05 11.97
N SER A 51 -0.48 -3.95 11.32
CA SER A 51 0.14 -5.12 11.95
C SER A 51 1.32 -4.71 12.84
N ASP A 52 1.57 -5.50 13.89
CA ASP A 52 2.79 -5.44 14.70
C ASP A 52 3.99 -6.12 14.01
N ASP A 53 3.72 -6.94 12.99
CA ASP A 53 4.74 -7.58 12.16
C ASP A 53 5.41 -6.56 11.23
N LYS A 54 6.69 -6.26 11.50
CA LYS A 54 7.51 -5.33 10.73
C LYS A 54 7.52 -5.63 9.22
N ASN A 55 7.58 -6.89 8.81
CA ASN A 55 7.67 -7.24 7.38
C ASN A 55 6.35 -6.93 6.68
N LYS A 56 5.22 -7.18 7.34
CA LYS A 56 3.90 -6.81 6.80
C LYS A 56 3.78 -5.29 6.65
N VAL A 57 4.26 -4.53 7.62
CA VAL A 57 4.27 -3.06 7.55
C VAL A 57 5.15 -2.60 6.40
N LEU A 58 6.36 -3.13 6.24
CA LEU A 58 7.26 -2.78 5.14
C LEU A 58 6.64 -3.07 3.77
N HIS A 59 6.16 -4.30 3.54
CA HIS A 59 5.52 -4.61 2.26
C HIS A 59 4.28 -3.75 2.01
N SER A 60 3.49 -3.43 3.04
CA SER A 60 2.33 -2.54 2.86
C SER A 60 2.72 -1.15 2.38
N LEU A 61 3.83 -0.59 2.88
CA LEU A 61 4.37 0.70 2.44
C LEU A 61 4.86 0.62 0.98
N GLU A 62 5.60 -0.43 0.63
CA GLU A 62 6.07 -0.65 -0.74
C GLU A 62 4.92 -0.81 -1.73
N ILE A 63 3.90 -1.60 -1.39
CA ILE A 63 2.71 -1.79 -2.23
C ILE A 63 1.96 -0.48 -2.39
N ILE A 64 1.77 0.31 -1.31
CA ILE A 64 1.13 1.63 -1.41
C ILE A 64 1.94 2.52 -2.36
N ALA A 65 3.25 2.60 -2.19
CA ALA A 65 4.12 3.41 -3.04
C ALA A 65 4.04 2.97 -4.52
N ALA A 66 4.04 1.68 -4.79
CA ALA A 66 3.94 1.13 -6.14
C ALA A 66 2.55 1.38 -6.78
N LEU A 67 1.45 1.19 -6.04
CA LEU A 67 0.10 1.50 -6.52
C LEU A 67 -0.06 2.99 -6.84
N CYS A 68 0.60 3.84 -6.05
CA CYS A 68 0.64 5.28 -6.20
C CYS A 68 1.42 5.76 -7.43
N GLN A 69 2.36 4.97 -7.95
CA GLN A 69 3.10 5.31 -9.17
C GLN A 69 2.25 5.18 -10.45
N ASN A 70 1.19 4.37 -10.39
CA ASN A 70 0.27 4.21 -11.52
C ASN A 70 -0.74 5.35 -11.55
N GLU A 71 -0.61 6.26 -12.51
CA GLU A 71 -1.46 7.45 -12.67
C GLU A 71 -2.97 7.12 -12.73
N LYS A 72 -3.33 5.96 -13.28
CA LYS A 72 -4.74 5.54 -13.35
C LYS A 72 -5.37 5.37 -11.97
N ASN A 73 -4.57 4.99 -10.98
CA ASN A 73 -5.03 4.73 -9.62
C ASN A 73 -5.19 6.02 -8.80
N GLU A 74 -4.87 7.20 -9.33
CA GLU A 74 -4.83 8.46 -8.56
C GLU A 74 -6.08 8.67 -7.71
N SER A 75 -7.27 8.54 -8.31
CA SER A 75 -8.55 8.73 -7.63
C SER A 75 -8.78 7.74 -6.50
N VAL A 76 -8.60 6.44 -6.77
CA VAL A 76 -8.80 5.36 -5.81
C VAL A 76 -7.78 5.43 -4.67
N CYS A 77 -6.51 5.70 -4.99
CA CYS A 77 -5.45 5.88 -3.99
C CYS A 77 -5.71 7.11 -3.12
N ALA A 78 -6.18 8.21 -3.69
CA ALA A 78 -6.52 9.41 -2.92
C ALA A 78 -7.70 9.20 -1.97
N GLU A 79 -8.68 8.36 -2.33
CA GLU A 79 -9.79 7.98 -1.46
C GLU A 79 -9.37 6.97 -0.39
N PHE A 80 -8.55 5.99 -0.76
CA PHE A 80 -8.04 4.96 0.14
C PHE A 80 -7.09 5.51 1.19
N LEU A 81 -6.22 6.46 0.82
CA LEU A 81 -5.27 7.13 1.71
C LEU A 81 -5.95 8.25 2.50
N ASP A 82 -6.97 7.85 3.25
CA ASP A 82 -7.72 8.73 4.14
C ASP A 82 -6.88 9.22 5.33
N THR A 83 -7.50 10.03 6.20
CA THR A 83 -6.82 10.58 7.37
C THR A 83 -6.27 9.50 8.31
N LEU A 84 -6.94 8.36 8.45
CA LEU A 84 -6.49 7.29 9.35
C LEU A 84 -5.25 6.59 8.79
N MET A 85 -5.28 6.25 7.50
CA MET A 85 -4.15 5.68 6.78
C MET A 85 -2.94 6.61 6.82
N MET A 86 -3.14 7.89 6.51
CA MET A 86 -2.07 8.89 6.53
C MET A 86 -1.48 9.09 7.92
N ASN A 87 -2.31 9.16 8.96
CA ASN A 87 -1.82 9.27 10.33
C ASN A 87 -0.94 8.09 10.73
N ARG A 88 -1.32 6.86 10.33
CA ARG A 88 -0.51 5.67 10.58
C ARG A 88 0.84 5.76 9.85
N ILE A 89 0.85 6.14 8.58
CA ILE A 89 2.08 6.31 7.80
C ILE A 89 2.99 7.36 8.47
N PHE A 90 2.46 8.51 8.88
CA PHE A 90 3.26 9.53 9.58
C PHE A 90 3.83 9.05 10.91
N GLN A 91 3.09 8.24 11.67
CA GLN A 91 3.60 7.64 12.91
C GLN A 91 4.81 6.73 12.63
N LEU A 92 4.75 5.91 11.56
CA LEU A 92 5.85 5.02 11.17
C LEU A 92 7.14 5.79 10.83
N ALA A 93 7.04 7.03 10.33
CA ALA A 93 8.20 7.89 10.05
C ALA A 93 8.97 8.32 11.30
N THR A 94 8.31 8.27 12.47
CA THR A 94 8.92 8.66 13.76
C THR A 94 9.54 7.48 14.52
N VAL A 95 9.46 6.27 13.96
CA VAL A 95 10.06 5.06 14.53
C VAL A 95 11.58 5.09 14.35
N LYS A 96 12.35 4.66 15.36
CA LYS A 96 13.83 4.63 15.35
C LYS A 96 14.44 3.60 14.39
N ASP A 97 13.63 2.90 13.60
CA ASP A 97 14.07 1.88 12.65
C ASP A 97 14.32 2.55 11.29
N ILE A 98 15.61 2.64 10.91
CA ILE A 98 16.05 3.35 9.71
C ILE A 98 15.38 2.79 8.45
N LEU A 99 15.16 1.48 8.38
CA LEU A 99 14.54 0.85 7.22
C LEU A 99 13.08 1.27 7.08
N ILE A 100 12.30 1.20 8.18
CA ILE A 100 10.91 1.67 8.18
C ILE A 100 10.84 3.15 7.80
N CYS A 101 11.76 3.97 8.31
CA CYS A 101 11.83 5.39 8.01
C CYS A 101 12.04 5.65 6.50
N ILE A 102 12.97 4.94 5.86
CA ILE A 102 13.22 5.07 4.41
C ILE A 102 11.97 4.73 3.60
N HIS A 103 11.37 3.55 3.82
CA HIS A 103 10.17 3.14 3.07
C HIS A 103 8.97 4.05 3.36
N THR A 104 8.85 4.57 4.58
CA THR A 104 7.81 5.54 4.92
C THR A 104 8.00 6.85 4.16
N LEU A 105 9.22 7.38 4.09
CA LEU A 105 9.51 8.62 3.35
C LEU A 105 9.30 8.45 1.84
N GLU A 106 9.68 7.31 1.27
CA GLU A 106 9.40 6.98 -0.13
C GLU A 106 7.90 6.91 -0.40
N THR A 107 7.15 6.25 0.48
CA THR A 107 5.67 6.20 0.40
C THR A 107 5.08 7.61 0.45
N LEU A 108 5.49 8.43 1.44
CA LEU A 108 5.00 9.79 1.59
C LEU A 108 5.33 10.66 0.36
N TYR A 109 6.50 10.46 -0.27
CA TYR A 109 6.86 11.15 -1.50
C TYR A 109 5.89 10.82 -2.64
N GLN A 110 5.61 9.53 -2.86
CA GLN A 110 4.66 9.11 -3.90
C GLN A 110 3.24 9.62 -3.65
N VAL A 111 2.77 9.56 -2.40
CA VAL A 111 1.46 10.11 -2.01
C VAL A 111 1.39 11.62 -2.27
N CYS A 112 2.44 12.35 -1.91
CA CYS A 112 2.50 13.80 -2.15
C CYS A 112 2.43 14.14 -3.64
N LEU A 113 3.00 13.33 -4.52
CA LEU A 113 2.92 13.54 -5.97
C LEU A 113 1.48 13.41 -6.46
N ILE A 114 0.78 12.34 -6.09
CA ILE A 114 -0.65 12.16 -6.41
C ILE A 114 -1.49 13.31 -5.89
N GLN A 115 -1.35 13.68 -4.61
CA GLN A 115 -2.18 14.73 -4.02
C GLN A 115 -1.93 16.12 -4.62
N LYS A 116 -0.75 16.37 -5.21
CA LYS A 116 -0.47 17.62 -5.92
C LYS A 116 -1.26 17.75 -7.22
N PHE A 117 -1.58 16.66 -7.93
CA PHE A 117 -2.40 16.71 -9.14
C PHE A 117 -3.84 17.19 -8.84
N LYS A 118 -4.38 16.87 -7.65
CA LYS A 118 -5.67 17.39 -7.16
C LYS A 118 -5.73 18.92 -6.94
N LYS A 119 -4.58 19.62 -6.95
CA LYS A 119 -4.53 21.10 -6.85
C LYS A 119 -4.42 21.79 -8.22
N PHE A 120 -4.17 21.05 -9.30
CA PHE A 120 -3.99 21.60 -10.66
C PHE A 120 -5.09 21.20 -11.65
N ASN A 121 -6.07 20.41 -11.21
CA ASN A 121 -7.35 20.12 -11.90
C ASN A 121 -8.51 20.69 -11.08
#